data_AF-A0A8T3ZP46-F1
#
_entry.id   AF-A0A8T3ZP46-F1
#
_cell.length_a   1.000
_cell.length_b   1.000
_cell.length_c   1.000
_cell.angle_alpha   90.00
_cell.angle_beta   90.00
_cell.angle_gamma   90.00
#
_symmetry.space_group_name_H-M   'P 1'
#
loop_
_entity.id
_entity.type
_entity.pdbx_description
1 polymer ?
#
loop_
_entity_poly.entity_id
_entity_poly.type
_entity_poly.pdbx_seq_one_letter_code
_entity_poly.pdbx_strand_id
1 'polypeptide(L)' 'MAKINLNIEGVHCNSCKMIIEDNLKDIGAKNVHVTVDEKTQKGTVACDYAGDKLDVVNAIKKEGYKVLK' A
#
# COMPACT_ATOMS: atom_id res chain seq x y z
N MET A 1 -14.85 -5.78 8.77
CA MET A 1 -13.74 -5.01 8.18
C MET A 1 -12.60 -5.98 7.98
N ALA A 2 -12.05 -6.11 6.78
CA ALA A 2 -10.93 -7.02 6.53
C ALA A 2 -9.62 -6.22 6.59
N LYS A 3 -8.68 -6.70 7.40
CA LYS A 3 -7.33 -6.14 7.45
C LYS A 3 -6.55 -6.68 6.26
N ILE A 4 -6.04 -5.76 5.45
CA ILE A 4 -5.25 -6.04 4.27
C ILE A 4 -3.83 -5.59 4.55
N ASN A 5 -2.92 -6.55 4.52
CA ASN A 5 -1.49 -6.34 4.67
C ASN A 5 -0.79 -6.69 3.36
N LEU A 6 -0.07 -5.73 2.80
CA LEU A 6 0.67 -5.87 1.55
C LEU A 6 2.13 -5.50 1.77
N ASN A 7 3.03 -6.27 1.18
CA ASN A 7 4.44 -5.92 1.13
C ASN A 7 4.78 -5.33 -0.23
N ILE A 8 5.58 -4.28 -0.20
CA ILE A 8 6.09 -3.57 -1.36
C ILE A 8 7.62 -3.62 -1.26
N GLU A 9 8.33 -3.90 -2.34
CA GLU A 9 9.78 -3.80 -2.39
C GLU A 9 10.18 -2.81 -3.48
N GLY A 10 11.32 -2.14 -3.28
CA GLY A 10 11.76 -1.07 -4.19
C GLY A 10 11.15 0.30 -3.86
N VAL A 11 10.71 0.50 -2.62
CA VAL A 11 10.37 1.83 -2.10
C VAL A 11 11.66 2.61 -1.91
N HIS A 12 12.21 3.13 -3.00
CA HIS A 12 13.45 3.89 -3.00
C HIS A 12 13.21 5.40 -2.81
N CYS A 13 11.93 5.81 -2.69
CA CYS A 13 11.56 7.21 -2.63
C CYS A 13 10.47 7.42 -1.56
N ASN A 14 10.71 8.38 -0.66
CA ASN A 14 9.75 8.79 0.38
C ASN A 14 8.38 9.19 -0.19
N SER A 15 8.34 9.62 -1.45
CA SER A 15 7.11 10.00 -2.15
C SER A 15 6.11 8.85 -2.33
N CYS A 16 6.58 7.60 -2.36
CA CYS A 16 5.71 6.44 -2.59
C CYS A 16 4.73 6.21 -1.43
N LYS A 17 5.15 6.49 -0.19
CA LYS A 17 4.30 6.31 1.00
C LYS A 17 3.04 7.16 0.90
N MET A 18 3.21 8.44 0.59
CA MET A 18 2.10 9.39 0.55
C MET A 18 1.10 9.04 -0.55
N ILE A 19 1.58 8.61 -1.72
CA ILE A 19 0.72 8.23 -2.84
C ILE A 19 -0.07 6.96 -2.51
N ILE A 20 0.54 5.97 -1.86
CA ILE A 20 -0.16 4.76 -1.43
C ILE A 20 -1.26 5.09 -0.42
N GLU A 21 -0.98 5.95 0.57
CA GLU A 21 -1.98 6.37 1.55
C GLU A 21 -3.16 7.09 0.91
N ASP A 22 -2.89 7.95 -0.08
CA ASP A 22 -3.92 8.71 -0.80
C ASP A 22 -4.81 7.79 -1.64
N ASN A 23 -4.22 6.89 -2.41
CA ASN A 23 -4.95 5.94 -3.25
C ASN A 23 -5.81 4.97 -2.45
N LEU A 24 -5.30 4.53 -1.30
CA LEU A 24 -6.05 3.68 -0.38
C LEU A 24 -7.26 4.42 0.19
N LYS A 25 -7.11 5.70 0.50
CA LYS A 25 -8.24 6.53 0.93
C LYS A 25 -9.25 6.75 -0.20
N ASP A 26 -8.79 6.90 -1.45
CA ASP A 26 -9.65 7.10 -2.61
C ASP A 26 -10.60 5.91 -2.84
N ILE A 27 -10.08 4.68 -2.72
CA ILE A 27 -10.92 3.46 -2.78
C ILE A 27 -11.79 3.25 -1.53
N GLY A 28 -11.67 4.10 -0.51
CA GLY A 28 -12.43 4.03 0.74
C GLY A 28 -11.82 3.12 1.82
N ALA A 29 -10.53 2.80 1.75
CA ALA A 29 -9.84 2.08 2.80
C ALA A 29 -9.68 2.95 4.06
N LYS A 30 -9.82 2.32 5.22
CA LYS A 30 -9.70 2.95 6.55
C LYS A 30 -8.44 2.45 7.25
N ASN A 31 -8.03 3.14 8.33
CA ASN A 31 -6.88 2.76 9.15
C ASN A 31 -5.61 2.44 8.32
N VAL A 32 -5.33 3.27 7.33
CA VAL A 32 -4.17 3.09 6.48
C VAL A 32 -2.91 3.37 7.28
N HIS A 33 -1.97 2.43 7.25
CA HIS A 33 -0.69 2.51 7.93
C HIS A 33 0.38 2.00 6.98
N VAL A 34 1.34 2.86 6.65
CA VAL A 34 2.45 2.52 5.76
C VAL A 34 3.76 2.62 6.53
N THR A 35 4.43 1.48 6.65
CA THR A 35 5.74 1.31 7.25
C THR A 35 6.76 1.09 6.14
N VAL A 36 7.88 1.79 6.16
CA VAL A 36 8.96 1.61 5.19
C VAL A 36 10.23 1.36 5.98
N ASP A 37 10.97 0.36 5.55
CA ASP A 37 12.17 -0.14 6.18
C ASP A 37 13.35 0.20 5.27
N GLU A 38 13.94 1.38 5.47
CA GLU A 38 15.01 1.92 4.63
C GLU A 38 16.24 1.00 4.57
N LYS A 39 16.47 0.22 5.64
CA LYS A 39 17.58 -0.74 5.72
C LYS A 39 17.45 -1.90 4.74
N THR A 40 16.22 -2.36 4.52
CA THR A 40 15.93 -3.52 3.66
C THR A 40 15.31 -3.12 2.33
N GLN A 41 15.03 -1.83 2.13
CA GLN A 41 14.31 -1.28 0.98
C GLN A 41 12.93 -1.92 0.76
N LYS A 42 12.32 -2.38 1.85
CA LYS A 42 10.97 -2.98 1.87
C LYS A 42 10.00 -2.03 2.55
N GLY A 43 8.76 -2.06 2.13
CA GLY A 43 7.66 -1.40 2.81
C GLY A 43 6.53 -2.38 3.07
N THR A 44 5.77 -2.10 4.12
CA THR A 44 4.58 -2.83 4.49
C THR A 44 3.42 -1.84 4.62
N VAL A 45 2.31 -2.18 3.97
CA VAL A 45 1.10 -1.38 3.92
C VAL A 45 0.01 -2.18 4.63
N ALA A 46 -0.60 -1.60 5.65
CA ALA A 46 -1.72 -2.18 6.39
C ALA A 46 -2.93 -1.24 6.27
N CYS A 47 -4.08 -1.75 5.89
CA CYS A 47 -5.32 -0.98 5.85
C CYS A 47 -6.54 -1.86 6.11
N ASP A 48 -7.63 -1.25 6.55
CA ASP A 48 -8.93 -1.89 6.69
C ASP A 48 -9.77 -1.58 5.44
N TYR A 49 -9.99 -2.59 4.61
CA TYR A 49 -10.86 -2.49 3.45
C TYR A 49 -11.92 -3.59 3.50
N ALA A 50 -13.13 -3.30 3.01
CA ALA A 50 -14.23 -4.26 3.05
C ALA A 50 -14.25 -5.20 1.84
N GLY A 51 -13.55 -4.85 0.77
CA GLY A 51 -13.47 -5.63 -0.46
C GLY A 51 -12.21 -6.51 -0.55
N ASP A 52 -11.85 -6.86 -1.77
CA ASP A 52 -10.74 -7.77 -2.04
C ASP A 52 -9.39 -7.06 -1.97
N LYS A 53 -8.36 -7.81 -1.53
CA LYS A 53 -6.97 -7.32 -1.57
C LYS A 53 -6.51 -7.00 -2.99
N LEU A 54 -7.16 -7.57 -4.00
CA LEU A 54 -6.83 -7.34 -5.39
C LEU A 54 -7.17 -5.92 -5.84
N ASP A 55 -8.28 -5.35 -5.36
CA ASP A 55 -8.64 -3.94 -5.61
C ASP A 55 -7.58 -3.01 -5.05
N VAL A 56 -7.11 -3.32 -3.84
CA VAL A 56 -6.02 -2.57 -3.19
C VAL A 56 -4.71 -2.66 -4.00
N VAL A 57 -4.33 -3.87 -4.42
CA VAL A 57 -3.13 -4.08 -5.23
C VAL A 57 -3.25 -3.35 -6.58
N ASN A 58 -4.42 -3.37 -7.20
CA ASN A 58 -4.67 -2.69 -8.47
C ASN A 58 -4.62 -1.17 -8.32
N ALA A 59 -5.18 -0.61 -7.24
CA ALA A 59 -5.07 0.82 -6.93
C ALA A 59 -3.59 1.23 -6.83
N ILE A 60 -2.78 0.48 -6.07
CA ILE A 60 -1.36 0.77 -5.89
C ILE A 60 -0.55 0.57 -7.19
N LYS A 61 -0.85 -0.47 -7.98
CA LYS A 61 -0.20 -0.71 -9.29
C LYS A 61 -0.51 0.36 -10.32
N LYS A 62 -1.69 0.99 -10.25
CA LYS A 62 -2.15 2.00 -11.22
C LYS A 62 -1.24 3.23 -11.24
N GLU A 63 -0.60 3.53 -10.11
CA GLU A 63 0.35 4.64 -9.93
C GLU A 63 1.79 4.28 -10.32
N GLY A 64 2.04 3.06 -10.83
CA GLY A 64 3.36 2.62 -11.27
C GLY A 64 4.21 1.93 -10.20
N TYR A 65 3.64 1.57 -9.04
CA TYR A 65 4.36 0.85 -7.98
C TYR A 65 4.26 -0.68 -8.14
N LYS A 66 5.37 -1.38 -7.89
CA LYS A 66 5.40 -2.85 -7.82
C LYS A 66 5.01 -3.32 -6.42
N VAL A 67 3.78 -3.81 -6.29
CA VAL A 67 3.36 -4.58 -5.11
C VAL A 67 3.83 -6.02 -5.25
N LEU A 68 4.52 -6.54 -4.24
CA LEU A 68 4.94 -7.93 -4.20
C LEU A 68 3.93 -8.76 -3.43
N LYS A 69 3.68 -9.96 -3.97
CA LYS A 69 2.56 -10.83 -3.63
C LYS A 69 2.80 -11.58 -2.32
#